data_AF-A0A559VJW9-F1
#
_entry.id   AF-A0A559VJW9-F1
#
_cell.length_a   1.000
_cell.length_b   1.000
_cell.length_c   1.000
_cell.angle_alpha   90.00
_cell.angle_beta   90.00
_cell.angle_gamma   90.00
#
_symmetry.space_group_name_H-M   'P 1'
#
loop_
_entity.id
_entity.type
_entity.pdbx_description
1 polymer ?
#
loop_
_entity_poly.entity_id
_entity_poly.type
_entity_poly.pdbx_seq_one_letter_code
_entity_poly.pdbx_strand_id
1 'polypeptide(L)'
;MGHWWERNIVEPGKLPLLLALTAFVVTFLVTRVIVRLIRAGKGPFGNVKAGGLHIHHVVPGVVLTVVGGFGAVASDRHGAAAAVSAVVFGMGTGLVLDEFALILHLDDVYWTEEGRKSVEVVVLTAALVGLLLAGFAPFGVNDLSPEELQDRGTVIANIAGNFLLSLIALSKGKTRVAIFGVIVPLVALVGAVRLARPDSPWARRFYGRRPRARARATLRAYHHDRRWAGPRRALQDWIGGKPDPRPVRLPDRH
;
A
#
# COMPACT_ATOMS: atom_id res chain seq x y z
N MET A 1 21.42 -22.84 5.97
CA MET A 1 20.66 -21.70 5.39
C MET A 1 20.60 -21.74 3.87
N GLY A 2 21.66 -22.09 3.14
CA GLY A 2 21.66 -22.12 1.67
C GLY A 2 20.52 -22.94 1.04
N HIS A 3 20.22 -24.12 1.60
CA HIS A 3 19.15 -24.97 1.05
C HIS A 3 17.73 -24.34 1.16
N TRP A 4 17.46 -23.59 2.22
CA TRP A 4 16.16 -22.92 2.38
C TRP A 4 16.03 -21.74 1.42
N TRP A 5 17.09 -20.94 1.29
CA TRP A 5 17.14 -19.80 0.39
C TRP A 5 16.92 -20.23 -1.06
N GLU A 6 17.62 -21.28 -1.49
CA GLU A 6 17.50 -21.81 -2.84
C GLU A 6 16.06 -22.23 -3.15
N ARG A 7 15.48 -23.11 -2.31
CA ARG A 7 14.10 -23.63 -2.51
C ARG A 7 13.01 -22.56 -2.43
N ASN A 8 13.16 -21.55 -1.58
CA ASN A 8 12.08 -20.61 -1.28
C ASN A 8 12.18 -19.29 -2.02
N ILE A 9 13.37 -18.89 -2.48
CA ILE A 9 13.62 -17.59 -3.10
C ILE A 9 14.15 -17.72 -4.53
N VAL A 10 15.17 -18.56 -4.74
CA VAL A 10 15.86 -18.65 -6.04
C VAL A 10 15.08 -19.55 -7.01
N GLU A 11 14.86 -20.82 -6.67
CA GLU A 11 14.14 -21.80 -7.50
C GLU A 11 12.73 -21.32 -7.91
N PRO A 12 11.94 -20.70 -7.02
CA PRO A 12 10.62 -20.18 -7.40
C PRO A 12 10.67 -18.87 -8.20
N GLY A 13 11.86 -18.33 -8.48
CA GLY A 13 12.06 -17.06 -9.18
C GLY A 13 11.54 -15.84 -8.41
N LYS A 14 11.57 -15.87 -7.07
CA LYS A 14 11.14 -14.76 -6.20
C LYS A 14 12.25 -13.73 -5.96
N LEU A 15 13.49 -14.04 -6.32
CA LEU A 15 14.64 -13.17 -6.10
C LEU A 15 14.45 -11.74 -6.67
N PRO A 16 14.00 -11.53 -7.93
CA PRO A 16 13.75 -10.18 -8.43
C PRO A 16 12.71 -9.44 -7.59
N LEU A 17 11.61 -10.09 -7.20
CA LEU A 17 10.57 -9.46 -6.37
C LEU A 17 11.10 -9.05 -4.99
N LEU A 18 11.95 -9.87 -4.38
CA LEU A 18 12.60 -9.57 -3.09
C LEU A 18 13.56 -8.38 -3.22
N LEU A 19 14.34 -8.32 -4.30
CA LEU A 19 15.26 -7.21 -4.57
C LEU A 19 14.49 -5.92 -4.84
N ALA A 20 13.41 -5.96 -5.62
CA ALA A 20 12.53 -4.81 -5.84
C ALA A 20 11.94 -4.29 -4.53
N LEU A 21 11.40 -5.18 -3.68
CA LEU A 21 10.85 -4.79 -2.38
C LEU A 21 11.93 -4.17 -1.47
N THR A 22 13.11 -4.77 -1.43
CA THR A 22 14.23 -4.28 -0.61
C THR A 22 14.68 -2.91 -1.08
N ALA A 23 14.91 -2.74 -2.39
CA ALA A 23 15.29 -1.46 -2.99
C ALA A 23 14.23 -0.38 -2.77
N PHE A 24 12.95 -0.74 -2.90
CA PHE A 24 11.80 0.12 -2.61
C PHE A 24 11.81 0.63 -1.17
N VAL A 25 11.91 -0.26 -0.17
CA VAL A 25 11.91 0.11 1.25
C VAL A 25 13.13 0.94 1.59
N VAL A 26 14.32 0.53 1.16
CA VAL A 26 15.57 1.25 1.43
C VAL A 26 15.52 2.65 0.83
N THR A 27 15.09 2.79 -0.43
CA THR A 27 15.01 4.08 -1.12
C THR A 27 14.04 5.03 -0.42
N PHE A 28 12.87 4.53 -0.02
CA PHE A 28 11.90 5.31 0.75
C PHE A 28 12.48 5.79 2.09
N LEU A 29 13.11 4.89 2.86
CA LEU A 29 13.68 5.24 4.16
C LEU A 29 14.83 6.25 4.02
N VAL A 30 15.72 6.05 3.05
CA VAL A 30 16.82 6.97 2.76
C VAL A 30 16.28 8.35 2.38
N THR A 31 15.30 8.41 1.48
CA THR A 31 14.68 9.68 1.06
C THR A 31 14.05 10.40 2.25
N ARG A 32 13.33 9.67 3.12
CA ARG A 32 12.76 10.25 4.36
C ARG A 32 13.81 10.77 5.32
N VAL A 33 14.91 10.04 5.50
CA VAL A 33 16.03 10.48 6.34
C VAL A 33 16.65 11.74 5.76
N ILE A 34 16.91 11.80 4.45
CA ILE A 34 17.47 12.98 3.78
C ILE A 34 16.55 14.19 3.95
N VAL A 35 15.24 14.05 3.69
CA VAL A 35 14.27 15.15 3.87
C VAL A 35 14.25 15.65 5.32
N ARG A 36 14.32 14.74 6.30
CA ARG A 36 14.40 15.12 7.72
C ARG A 36 15.70 15.86 8.05
N LEU A 37 16.83 15.42 7.51
CA LEU A 37 18.12 16.07 7.71
C LEU A 37 18.14 17.48 7.09
N ILE A 38 17.61 17.64 5.88
CA ILE A 38 17.44 18.95 5.23
C ILE A 38 16.58 19.88 6.10
N ARG A 39 15.42 19.41 6.59
CA ARG A 39 14.55 20.19 7.48
C ARG A 39 15.23 20.56 8.81
N ALA A 40 16.10 19.69 9.31
CA ALA A 40 16.86 19.94 10.53
C ALA A 40 18.12 20.79 10.30
N GLY A 41 18.42 21.21 9.07
CA GLY A 41 19.65 21.93 8.73
C GLY A 41 20.93 21.12 8.93
N LYS A 42 20.85 19.78 8.83
CA LYS A 42 21.96 18.85 9.10
C LYS A 42 22.50 18.22 7.80
N GLY A 43 23.82 18.21 7.67
CA GLY A 43 24.54 17.53 6.58
C GLY A 43 24.65 18.37 5.30
N PRO A 44 25.35 17.86 4.26
CA PRO A 44 25.62 18.58 3.02
C PRO A 44 24.42 18.56 2.04
N PHE A 45 23.22 18.18 2.52
CA PHE A 45 22.05 17.96 1.67
C PHE A 45 21.29 19.27 1.44
N GLY A 46 20.85 19.50 0.22
CA GLY A 46 20.07 20.67 -0.17
C GLY A 46 19.00 20.32 -1.19
N ASN A 47 18.03 21.21 -1.34
CA ASN A 47 17.01 21.07 -2.38
C ASN A 47 17.65 21.22 -3.76
N VAL A 48 17.35 20.31 -4.67
CA VAL A 48 17.78 20.42 -6.08
C VAL A 48 16.88 21.45 -6.77
N LYS A 49 17.49 22.52 -7.30
CA LYS A 49 16.81 23.56 -8.08
C LYS A 49 17.47 23.63 -9.46
N ALA A 50 16.66 23.54 -10.52
CA ALA A 50 17.10 23.83 -11.88
C ALA A 50 16.31 25.03 -12.41
N GLY A 51 16.96 26.18 -12.60
CA GLY A 51 16.37 27.36 -13.25
C GLY A 51 15.11 27.94 -12.58
N GLY A 52 14.89 27.71 -11.27
CA GLY A 52 13.68 28.14 -10.54
C GLY A 52 12.61 27.06 -10.40
N LEU A 53 12.75 25.92 -11.09
CA LEU A 53 11.87 24.75 -10.95
C LEU A 53 12.39 23.82 -9.84
N HIS A 54 11.55 23.56 -8.84
CA HIS A 54 11.78 22.53 -7.85
C HIS A 54 11.46 21.16 -8.47
N ILE A 55 12.49 20.39 -8.81
CA ILE A 55 12.31 19.02 -9.31
C ILE A 55 12.11 18.11 -8.10
N HIS A 56 10.87 17.63 -7.94
CA HIS A 56 10.58 16.60 -6.97
C HIS A 56 11.25 15.29 -7.38
N HIS A 57 11.77 14.54 -6.42
CA HIS A 57 12.42 13.24 -6.66
C HIS A 57 11.47 12.19 -7.25
N VAL A 58 10.16 12.48 -7.27
CA VAL A 58 9.15 11.74 -8.06
C VAL A 58 9.50 11.66 -9.55
N VAL A 59 10.10 12.70 -10.14
CA VAL A 59 10.42 12.75 -11.58
C VAL A 59 11.48 11.72 -11.97
N PRO A 60 12.69 11.70 -11.37
CA PRO A 60 13.62 10.60 -11.59
C PRO A 60 13.03 9.26 -11.13
N GLY A 61 12.16 9.26 -10.11
CA GLY A 61 11.40 8.08 -9.69
C GLY A 61 10.61 7.45 -10.83
N VAL A 62 9.81 8.22 -11.56
CA VAL A 62 9.02 7.75 -12.72
C VAL A 62 9.94 7.16 -13.79
N VAL A 63 11.05 7.83 -14.11
CA VAL A 63 12.02 7.34 -15.11
C VAL A 63 12.58 5.97 -14.69
N LEU A 64 13.01 5.84 -13.44
CA LEU A 64 13.53 4.57 -12.91
C LEU A 64 12.45 3.48 -12.88
N THR A 65 11.21 3.78 -12.50
CA THR A 65 10.10 2.83 -12.53
C THR A 65 9.85 2.32 -13.95
N VAL A 66 9.82 3.21 -14.95
CA VAL A 66 9.59 2.84 -16.34
C VAL A 66 10.74 1.99 -16.89
N VAL A 67 11.98 2.43 -16.71
CA VAL A 67 13.17 1.71 -17.19
C VAL A 67 13.29 0.34 -16.51
N GLY A 68 13.18 0.29 -15.19
CA GLY A 68 13.23 -0.97 -14.44
C GLY A 68 12.06 -1.89 -14.77
N GLY A 69 10.86 -1.33 -14.99
CA GLY A 69 9.67 -2.09 -15.36
C GLY A 69 9.82 -2.75 -16.73
N PHE A 70 10.16 -1.98 -17.77
CA PHE A 70 10.41 -2.54 -19.10
C PHE A 70 11.62 -3.46 -19.13
N GLY A 71 12.69 -3.13 -18.39
CA GLY A 71 13.86 -4.01 -18.23
C GLY A 71 13.48 -5.36 -17.63
N ALA A 72 12.59 -5.37 -16.62
CA ALA A 72 12.11 -6.60 -16.00
C ALA A 72 11.22 -7.42 -16.96
N VAL A 73 10.40 -6.76 -17.78
CA VAL A 73 9.58 -7.42 -18.82
C VAL A 73 10.43 -8.00 -19.95
N ALA A 74 11.52 -7.32 -20.31
CA ALA A 74 12.44 -7.74 -21.36
C ALA A 74 13.45 -8.80 -20.88
N SER A 75 13.54 -9.04 -19.57
CA SER A 75 14.49 -10.00 -18.98
C SER A 75 13.84 -11.36 -18.73
N ASP A 76 14.64 -12.42 -18.81
CA ASP A 76 14.23 -13.73 -18.30
C ASP A 76 13.95 -13.68 -16.79
N ARG A 77 13.16 -14.64 -16.30
CA ARG A 77 12.80 -14.72 -14.86
C ARG A 77 14.00 -14.90 -13.93
N HIS A 78 15.12 -15.39 -14.47
CA HIS A 78 16.36 -15.65 -13.74
C HIS A 78 17.52 -14.86 -14.35
N GLY A 79 18.50 -14.50 -13.53
CA GLY A 79 19.74 -13.86 -13.98
C GLY A 79 19.90 -12.40 -13.56
N ALA A 80 21.07 -11.85 -13.90
CA ALA A 80 21.49 -10.52 -13.44
C ALA A 80 20.62 -9.39 -14.01
N ALA A 81 20.16 -9.49 -15.25
CA ALA A 81 19.33 -8.46 -15.89
C ALA A 81 17.99 -8.27 -15.16
N ALA A 82 17.34 -9.37 -14.75
CA ALA A 82 16.11 -9.33 -13.95
C ALA A 82 16.35 -8.73 -12.56
N ALA A 83 17.45 -9.11 -11.91
CA ALA A 83 17.83 -8.58 -10.60
C ALA A 83 18.10 -7.07 -10.65
N VAL A 84 18.87 -6.60 -11.63
CA VAL A 84 19.16 -5.17 -11.82
C VAL A 84 17.89 -4.39 -12.15
N SER A 85 17.08 -4.89 -13.09
CA SER A 85 15.82 -4.25 -13.47
C SER A 85 14.86 -4.14 -12.28
N ALA A 86 14.80 -5.18 -11.44
CA ALA A 86 14.00 -5.17 -10.22
C ALA A 86 14.50 -4.15 -9.18
N VAL A 87 15.81 -4.03 -8.99
CA VAL A 87 16.38 -2.99 -8.10
C VAL A 87 16.04 -1.59 -8.62
N VAL A 88 16.24 -1.33 -9.91
CA VAL A 88 15.94 -0.05 -10.56
C VAL A 88 14.45 0.28 -10.43
N PHE A 89 13.58 -0.70 -10.69
CA PHE A 89 12.14 -0.57 -10.52
C PHE A 89 11.75 -0.27 -9.08
N GLY A 90 12.33 -0.98 -8.11
CA GLY A 90 12.10 -0.79 -6.69
C GLY A 90 12.50 0.62 -6.23
N MET A 91 13.69 1.08 -6.63
CA MET A 91 14.17 2.44 -6.35
C MET A 91 13.20 3.49 -6.90
N GLY A 92 12.83 3.38 -8.19
CA GLY A 92 11.90 4.33 -8.82
C GLY A 92 10.55 4.38 -8.11
N THR A 93 9.99 3.21 -7.80
CA THR A 93 8.72 3.09 -7.09
C THR A 93 8.81 3.69 -5.68
N GLY A 94 9.94 3.54 -5.00
CA GLY A 94 10.17 4.10 -3.67
C GLY A 94 10.15 5.62 -3.67
N LEU A 95 10.79 6.22 -4.68
CA LEU A 95 10.78 7.68 -4.89
C LEU A 95 9.38 8.19 -5.27
N VAL A 96 8.66 7.46 -6.13
CA VAL A 96 7.30 7.86 -6.55
C VAL A 96 6.33 7.83 -5.38
N LEU A 97 6.35 6.75 -4.58
CA LEU A 97 5.43 6.61 -3.46
C LEU A 97 5.78 7.51 -2.27
N ASP A 98 7.00 8.01 -2.18
CA ASP A 98 7.35 9.00 -1.16
C ASP A 98 6.57 10.32 -1.32
N GLU A 99 6.29 10.71 -2.57
CA GLU A 99 5.50 11.91 -2.93
C GLU A 99 4.04 11.59 -3.28
N PHE A 100 3.55 10.39 -2.91
CA PHE A 100 2.20 9.95 -3.24
C PHE A 100 1.11 10.98 -2.86
N ALA A 101 1.28 11.67 -1.73
CA ALA A 101 0.35 12.70 -1.29
C ALA A 101 0.27 13.90 -2.25
N LEU A 102 1.40 14.28 -2.87
CA LEU A 102 1.50 15.36 -3.85
C LEU A 102 0.88 14.98 -5.20
N ILE A 103 1.08 13.72 -5.62
CA ILE A 103 0.55 13.19 -6.88
C ILE A 103 -0.98 13.26 -6.92
N LEU A 104 -1.65 12.96 -5.80
CA LEU A 104 -3.11 12.89 -5.76
C LEU A 104 -3.82 14.19 -5.32
N HIS A 105 -3.11 15.31 -5.15
CA HIS A 105 -3.69 16.60 -4.74
C HIS A 105 -4.86 16.43 -3.75
N LEU A 106 -4.62 15.68 -2.67
CA LEU A 106 -5.69 15.22 -1.78
C LEU A 106 -6.11 16.35 -0.83
N ASP A 107 -6.84 17.32 -1.36
CA ASP A 107 -7.71 18.24 -0.62
C ASP A 107 -8.95 17.47 -0.17
N ASP A 108 -8.88 16.69 0.91
CA ASP A 108 -10.16 16.20 1.46
C ASP A 108 -10.19 15.79 2.93
N VAL A 109 -11.36 16.11 3.50
CA VAL A 109 -11.79 16.26 4.91
C VAL A 109 -11.56 15.02 5.79
N TYR A 110 -11.14 13.89 5.23
CA TYR A 110 -11.00 12.61 5.93
C TYR A 110 -9.55 12.18 6.23
N TRP A 111 -8.54 12.86 5.67
CA TRP A 111 -7.17 12.36 5.68
C TRP A 111 -6.20 13.23 6.47
N THR A 112 -5.24 12.57 7.12
CA THR A 112 -4.12 13.21 7.82
C THR A 112 -3.16 13.92 6.86
N GLU A 113 -2.41 14.88 7.41
CA GLU A 113 -1.24 15.56 6.84
C GLU A 113 -0.46 14.73 5.80
N GLU A 114 -0.11 15.35 4.69
CA GLU A 114 0.40 14.74 3.45
C GLU A 114 1.46 13.66 3.68
N GLY A 115 2.47 13.93 4.53
CA GLY A 115 3.55 12.97 4.82
C GLY A 115 3.07 11.65 5.43
N ARG A 116 1.95 11.63 6.16
CA ARG A 116 1.40 10.38 6.75
C ARG A 116 0.71 9.50 5.70
N LYS A 117 0.20 10.09 4.61
CA LYS A 117 -0.44 9.34 3.51
C LYS A 117 0.59 8.53 2.75
N SER A 118 1.73 9.13 2.39
CA SER A 118 2.82 8.42 1.71
C SER A 118 3.31 7.23 2.54
N VAL A 119 3.50 7.41 3.86
CA VAL A 119 3.85 6.31 4.78
C VAL A 119 2.81 5.18 4.76
N GLU A 120 1.51 5.52 4.78
CA GLU A 120 0.46 4.50 4.75
C GLU A 120 0.50 3.67 3.46
N VAL A 121 0.64 4.33 2.31
CA VAL A 121 0.71 3.64 1.02
C VAL A 121 1.96 2.78 0.93
N VAL A 122 3.11 3.28 1.37
CA VAL A 122 4.36 2.52 1.36
C VAL A 122 4.29 1.28 2.24
N VAL A 123 3.77 1.41 3.46
CA VAL A 123 3.60 0.26 4.38
C VAL A 123 2.61 -0.75 3.79
N LEU A 124 1.51 -0.29 3.18
CA LEU A 124 0.54 -1.16 2.52
C LEU A 124 1.17 -1.93 1.36
N THR A 125 1.87 -1.23 0.47
CA THR A 125 2.57 -1.84 -0.68
C THR A 125 3.59 -2.87 -0.21
N ALA A 126 4.42 -2.52 0.78
CA ALA A 126 5.42 -3.43 1.33
C ALA A 126 4.77 -4.69 1.95
N ALA A 127 3.66 -4.52 2.68
CA ALA A 127 2.94 -5.64 3.27
C ALA A 127 2.35 -6.58 2.20
N LEU A 128 1.75 -6.03 1.14
CA LEU A 128 1.17 -6.83 0.05
C LEU A 128 2.25 -7.61 -0.70
N VAL A 129 3.34 -6.95 -1.11
CA VAL A 129 4.45 -7.61 -1.79
C VAL A 129 5.13 -8.63 -0.87
N GLY A 130 5.23 -8.33 0.43
CA GLY A 130 5.70 -9.27 1.44
C GLY A 130 4.85 -10.54 1.53
N LEU A 131 3.51 -10.42 1.45
CA LEU A 131 2.62 -11.59 1.42
C LEU A 131 2.83 -12.43 0.14
N LEU A 132 3.03 -11.79 -1.02
CA LEU A 132 3.35 -12.50 -2.27
C LEU A 132 4.68 -13.26 -2.15
N LEU A 133 5.70 -12.64 -1.55
CA LEU A 133 6.98 -13.30 -1.27
C LEU A 133 6.82 -14.47 -0.30
N ALA A 134 5.96 -14.34 0.71
CA ALA A 134 5.61 -15.42 1.64
C ALA A 134 4.84 -16.57 0.97
N GLY A 135 4.45 -16.44 -0.31
CA GLY A 135 3.80 -17.49 -1.09
C GLY A 135 2.29 -17.41 -1.13
N PHE A 136 1.68 -16.35 -0.58
CA PHE A 136 0.25 -16.13 -0.75
C PHE A 136 -0.04 -15.73 -2.21
N ALA A 137 -1.07 -16.34 -2.79
CA ALA A 137 -1.54 -16.00 -4.12
C ALA A 137 -2.86 -15.21 -4.02
N PRO A 138 -3.08 -14.22 -4.90
CA PRO A 138 -4.37 -13.55 -4.97
C PRO A 138 -5.51 -14.54 -5.18
N PHE A 139 -6.65 -14.23 -4.56
CA PHE A 139 -7.93 -14.92 -4.71
C PHE A 139 -7.94 -16.39 -4.30
N GLY A 140 -7.06 -16.82 -3.39
CA GLY A 140 -7.12 -18.15 -2.77
C GLY A 140 -6.68 -19.29 -3.67
N VAL A 141 -5.97 -19.00 -4.76
CA VAL A 141 -5.44 -20.03 -5.68
C VAL A 141 -4.49 -21.00 -4.96
N ASN A 142 -3.78 -20.52 -3.94
CA ASN A 142 -2.90 -21.32 -3.10
C ASN A 142 -3.63 -22.24 -2.10
N ASP A 143 -4.95 -22.08 -1.93
CA ASP A 143 -5.76 -22.91 -1.04
C ASP A 143 -6.38 -24.13 -1.75
N LEU A 144 -6.19 -24.25 -3.07
CA LEU A 144 -6.74 -25.32 -3.92
C LEU A 144 -5.82 -26.55 -3.94
N SER A 145 -6.42 -27.75 -3.90
CA SER A 145 -5.70 -29.01 -4.07
C SER A 145 -5.17 -29.18 -5.52
N PRO A 146 -4.17 -30.04 -5.76
CA PRO A 146 -3.69 -30.34 -7.11
C PRO A 146 -4.79 -30.84 -8.06
N GLU A 147 -5.77 -31.57 -7.55
CA GLU A 147 -6.94 -32.04 -8.28
C GLU A 147 -7.90 -30.89 -8.61
N GLU A 148 -8.14 -29.99 -7.65
CA GLU A 148 -9.00 -28.81 -7.85
C GLU A 148 -8.38 -27.81 -8.85
N LEU A 149 -7.05 -27.72 -8.91
CA LEU A 149 -6.35 -26.89 -9.89
C LEU A 149 -6.50 -27.40 -11.33
N GLN A 150 -6.78 -28.69 -11.53
CA GLN A 150 -7.05 -29.26 -12.85
C GLN A 150 -8.50 -28.99 -13.29
N ASP A 151 -9.42 -28.83 -12.35
CA ASP A 151 -10.79 -28.41 -12.64
C ASP A 151 -10.89 -26.89 -12.82
N ARG A 152 -10.94 -26.46 -14.08
CA ARG A 152 -11.12 -25.06 -14.48
C ARG A 152 -12.38 -24.45 -13.87
N GLY A 153 -13.45 -25.22 -13.69
CA GLY A 153 -14.70 -24.75 -13.09
C GLY A 153 -14.51 -24.33 -11.64
N THR A 154 -13.89 -25.21 -10.85
CA THR A 154 -13.57 -24.96 -9.44
C THR A 154 -12.62 -23.78 -9.27
N VAL A 155 -11.56 -23.69 -10.08
CA VAL A 155 -10.62 -22.56 -10.03
C VAL A 155 -11.33 -21.23 -10.32
N ILE A 156 -12.13 -21.18 -11.38
CA ILE A 156 -12.88 -19.96 -11.75
C ILE A 156 -13.87 -19.58 -10.65
N ALA A 157 -14.61 -20.55 -10.09
CA ALA A 157 -15.56 -20.32 -9.03
C ALA A 157 -14.89 -19.79 -7.75
N ASN A 158 -13.73 -20.34 -7.39
CA ASN A 158 -12.94 -19.90 -6.23
C ASN A 158 -12.46 -18.45 -6.41
N ILE A 159 -11.86 -18.14 -7.57
CA ILE A 159 -11.39 -16.78 -7.88
C ILE A 159 -12.56 -15.79 -7.85
N ALA A 160 -13.67 -16.12 -8.51
CA ALA A 160 -14.85 -15.26 -8.56
C ALA A 160 -15.46 -15.04 -7.17
N GLY A 161 -15.53 -16.08 -6.33
CA GLY A 161 -16.01 -16.01 -4.96
C GLY A 161 -15.15 -15.10 -4.09
N ASN A 162 -13.83 -15.28 -4.12
CA ASN A 162 -12.88 -14.46 -3.35
C ASN A 162 -12.85 -13.00 -3.82
N PHE A 163 -12.94 -12.79 -5.13
CA PHE A 163 -13.11 -11.46 -5.72
C PHE A 163 -14.40 -10.80 -5.21
N LEU A 164 -15.52 -11.51 -5.21
CA LEU A 164 -16.80 -10.99 -4.72
C LEU A 164 -16.74 -10.66 -3.23
N LEU A 165 -16.11 -11.49 -2.39
CA LEU A 165 -15.92 -11.18 -0.97
C LEU A 165 -15.12 -9.89 -0.77
N SER A 166 -14.05 -9.69 -1.55
CA SER A 166 -13.25 -8.47 -1.52
C SER A 166 -14.07 -7.25 -1.96
N LEU A 167 -14.89 -7.39 -2.99
CA LEU A 167 -15.80 -6.35 -3.46
C LEU A 167 -16.89 -6.00 -2.43
N ILE A 168 -17.43 -6.99 -1.72
CA ILE A 168 -18.37 -6.78 -0.61
C ILE A 168 -17.66 -6.03 0.53
N ALA A 169 -16.44 -6.41 0.91
CA ALA A 169 -15.67 -5.69 1.92
C ALA A 169 -15.40 -4.23 1.50
N LEU A 170 -15.10 -4.00 0.22
CA LEU A 170 -14.87 -2.67 -0.35
C LEU A 170 -16.14 -1.81 -0.32
N SER A 171 -17.27 -2.32 -0.81
CA SER A 171 -18.56 -1.60 -0.79
C SER A 171 -19.06 -1.31 0.64
N LYS A 172 -18.61 -2.10 1.62
CA LYS A 172 -18.79 -1.87 3.06
C LYS A 172 -17.85 -0.80 3.64
N GLY A 173 -17.06 -0.11 2.82
CA GLY A 173 -16.16 0.98 3.21
C GLY A 173 -14.87 0.50 3.91
N LYS A 174 -14.49 -0.78 3.73
CA LYS A 174 -13.34 -1.38 4.42
C LYS A 174 -12.16 -1.57 3.47
N THR A 175 -11.71 -0.49 2.84
CA THR A 175 -10.67 -0.52 1.79
C THR A 175 -9.45 -1.36 2.16
N ARG A 176 -8.87 -1.16 3.35
CA ARG A 176 -7.72 -1.97 3.80
C ARG A 176 -8.03 -3.46 3.90
N VAL A 177 -9.20 -3.80 4.46
CA VAL A 177 -9.65 -5.20 4.59
C VAL A 177 -9.90 -5.82 3.21
N ALA A 178 -10.45 -5.06 2.27
CA ALA A 178 -10.63 -5.51 0.89
C ALA A 178 -9.29 -5.76 0.20
N ILE A 179 -8.33 -4.84 0.34
CA ILE A 179 -7.00 -4.95 -0.27
C ILE A 179 -6.23 -6.16 0.29
N PHE A 180 -6.15 -6.33 1.62
CA PHE A 180 -5.57 -7.53 2.19
C PHE A 180 -6.38 -8.79 1.88
N GLY A 181 -7.70 -8.66 1.74
CA GLY A 181 -8.62 -9.73 1.39
C GLY A 181 -8.39 -10.32 0.00
N VAL A 182 -7.84 -9.55 -0.93
CA VAL A 182 -7.42 -10.06 -2.25
C VAL A 182 -6.35 -11.13 -2.09
N ILE A 183 -5.41 -10.97 -1.15
CA ILE A 183 -4.31 -11.91 -0.95
C ILE A 183 -4.65 -12.96 0.13
N VAL A 184 -5.48 -12.60 1.10
CA VAL A 184 -5.86 -13.46 2.23
C VAL A 184 -7.40 -13.59 2.25
N PRO A 185 -7.97 -14.61 1.59
CA PRO A 185 -9.41 -14.86 1.50
C PRO A 185 -10.19 -14.72 2.82
N LEU A 186 -9.61 -15.24 3.91
CA LEU A 186 -10.21 -15.15 5.24
C LEU A 186 -10.43 -13.70 5.69
N VAL A 187 -9.52 -12.79 5.36
CA VAL A 187 -9.65 -11.36 5.67
C VAL A 187 -10.82 -10.75 4.87
N ALA A 188 -10.97 -11.12 3.60
CA ALA A 188 -12.11 -10.70 2.78
C ALA A 188 -13.43 -11.20 3.37
N LEU A 189 -13.50 -12.48 3.78
CA LEU A 189 -14.68 -13.08 4.41
C LEU A 189 -15.06 -12.35 5.70
N VAL A 190 -14.10 -12.11 6.60
CA VAL A 190 -14.32 -11.34 7.83
C VAL A 190 -14.81 -9.92 7.52
N GLY A 191 -14.26 -9.30 6.47
CA GLY A 191 -14.72 -8.02 5.93
C GLY A 191 -16.15 -8.06 5.40
N ALA A 192 -16.51 -9.13 4.69
CA ALA A 192 -17.81 -9.33 4.07
C ALA A 192 -18.89 -9.67 5.10
N VAL A 193 -18.59 -10.39 6.18
CA VAL A 193 -19.57 -10.73 7.23
C VAL A 193 -19.81 -9.55 8.19
N ARG A 194 -18.74 -8.87 8.64
CA ARG A 194 -18.86 -7.78 9.62
C ARG A 194 -19.70 -6.59 9.10
N LEU A 195 -20.29 -5.83 10.02
CA LEU A 195 -21.04 -4.59 9.70
C LEU A 195 -20.22 -3.61 8.86
N ALA A 196 -20.90 -2.88 7.97
CA ALA A 196 -20.30 -1.84 7.14
C ALA A 196 -19.86 -0.62 7.97
N ARG A 197 -18.91 0.16 7.44
CA ARG A 197 -18.59 1.49 7.96
C ARG A 197 -19.81 2.41 7.76
N PRO A 198 -20.08 3.35 8.69
CA PRO A 198 -21.01 4.44 8.45
C PRO A 198 -20.68 5.13 7.12
N ASP A 199 -21.70 5.61 6.42
CA ASP A 199 -21.56 6.36 5.17
C ASP A 199 -20.92 5.59 4.01
N SER A 200 -20.78 4.27 4.11
CA SER A 200 -20.41 3.45 2.96
C SER A 200 -21.60 3.27 1.99
N PRO A 201 -21.35 2.99 0.69
CA PRO A 201 -22.43 2.65 -0.25
C PRO A 201 -23.35 1.54 0.28
N TRP A 202 -22.77 0.50 0.88
CA TRP A 202 -23.51 -0.57 1.54
C TRP A 202 -24.40 -0.06 2.70
N ALA A 203 -23.85 0.77 3.59
CA ALA A 203 -24.62 1.29 4.73
C ALA A 203 -25.79 2.15 4.27
N ARG A 204 -25.58 3.04 3.29
CA ARG A 204 -26.65 3.87 2.70
C ARG A 204 -27.75 3.00 2.09
N ARG A 205 -27.38 1.98 1.33
CA ARG A 205 -28.34 1.11 0.63
C ARG A 205 -29.12 0.19 1.57
N PHE A 206 -28.44 -0.47 2.51
CA PHE A 206 -29.01 -1.57 3.28
C PHE A 206 -29.38 -1.22 4.73
N TYR A 207 -28.83 -0.15 5.30
CA TYR A 207 -29.10 0.23 6.69
C TYR A 207 -30.12 1.38 6.84
N GLY A 208 -30.56 2.00 5.74
CA GLY A 208 -31.53 3.11 5.76
C GLY A 208 -32.82 2.80 6.52
N ARG A 209 -33.39 1.59 6.34
CA ARG A 209 -34.59 1.12 7.04
C ARG A 209 -34.29 0.28 8.29
N ARG A 210 -33.03 0.23 8.76
CA ARG A 210 -32.59 -0.62 9.88
C ARG A 210 -31.89 0.23 10.96
N PRO A 211 -32.65 0.98 11.79
CA PRO A 211 -32.08 1.93 12.73
C PRO A 211 -31.12 1.29 13.74
N ARG A 212 -31.44 0.09 14.24
CA ARG A 212 -30.57 -0.68 15.15
C ARG A 212 -29.23 -1.04 14.50
N ALA A 213 -29.22 -1.45 13.24
CA ALA A 213 -28.00 -1.80 12.51
C ALA A 213 -27.13 -0.56 12.26
N ARG A 214 -27.75 0.56 11.88
CA ARG A 214 -27.08 1.86 11.68
C ARG A 214 -26.42 2.37 12.96
N ALA A 215 -27.13 2.34 14.09
CA ALA A 215 -26.58 2.74 15.38
C ALA A 215 -25.39 1.85 15.80
N ARG A 216 -25.53 0.53 15.68
CA ARG A 216 -24.44 -0.42 15.99
C ARG A 216 -23.22 -0.21 15.08
N ALA A 217 -23.41 0.01 13.78
CA ALA A 217 -22.33 0.30 12.84
C ALA A 217 -21.57 1.57 13.21
N THR A 218 -22.30 2.62 13.61
CA THR A 218 -21.74 3.92 14.03
C THR A 218 -20.91 3.79 15.30
N LEU A 219 -21.48 3.23 16.37
CA LEU A 219 -20.79 3.03 17.65
C LEU A 219 -19.51 2.21 17.48
N ARG A 220 -19.59 1.15 16.68
CA ARG A 220 -18.46 0.29 16.40
C ARG A 220 -17.35 0.99 15.63
N ALA A 221 -17.68 1.75 14.59
CA ALA A 221 -16.70 2.51 13.83
C ALA A 221 -16.01 3.54 14.73
N TYR A 222 -16.78 4.24 15.56
CA TYR A 222 -16.26 5.18 16.55
C TYR A 222 -15.28 4.52 17.53
N HIS A 223 -15.65 3.40 18.17
CA HIS A 223 -14.76 2.69 19.10
C HIS A 223 -13.49 2.17 18.42
N HIS A 224 -13.62 1.64 17.20
CA HIS A 224 -12.48 1.17 16.42
C HIS A 224 -11.51 2.32 16.10
N ASP A 225 -12.03 3.42 15.57
CA ASP A 225 -11.20 4.56 15.19
C ASP A 225 -10.58 5.22 16.41
N ARG A 226 -11.31 5.33 17.53
CA ARG A 226 -10.74 5.80 18.81
C ARG A 226 -9.59 4.91 19.30
N ARG A 227 -9.74 3.58 19.22
CA ARG A 227 -8.72 2.62 19.67
C ARG A 227 -7.46 2.66 18.81
N TRP A 228 -7.61 2.79 17.49
CA TRP A 228 -6.50 2.62 16.56
C TRP A 228 -5.93 3.92 15.99
N ALA A 229 -6.61 5.06 16.14
CA ALA A 229 -6.12 6.33 15.62
C ALA A 229 -4.80 6.75 16.27
N GLY A 230 -4.67 6.65 17.60
CA GLY A 230 -3.46 7.03 18.34
C GLY A 230 -2.25 6.20 17.92
N PRO A 231 -2.27 4.86 18.09
CA PRO A 231 -1.16 3.99 17.70
C PRO A 231 -0.77 4.13 16.23
N ARG A 232 -1.76 4.26 15.33
CA ARG A 232 -1.50 4.45 13.90
C ARG A 232 -0.75 5.76 13.64
N ARG A 233 -1.19 6.87 14.25
CA ARG A 233 -0.51 8.17 14.10
C ARG A 233 0.90 8.13 14.68
N ALA A 234 1.10 7.48 15.83
CA ALA A 234 2.42 7.34 16.42
C ALA A 234 3.40 6.59 15.50
N LEU A 235 2.95 5.48 14.89
CA LEU A 235 3.75 4.75 13.91
C LEU A 235 4.03 5.62 12.66
N GLN A 236 3.01 6.29 12.14
CA GLN A 236 3.17 7.18 10.98
C GLN A 236 4.13 8.33 11.26
N ASP A 237 4.10 8.93 12.45
CA ASP A 237 5.01 10.00 12.85
C ASP A 237 6.44 9.50 13.06
N TRP A 238 6.60 8.27 13.56
CA TRP A 238 7.90 7.63 13.71
C TRP A 238 8.58 7.40 12.34
N ILE A 239 7.82 6.95 11.33
CA ILE A 239 8.32 6.68 9.96
C ILE A 239 8.37 7.95 9.09
N GLY A 240 7.33 8.77 9.10
CA GLY A 240 7.18 9.95 8.24
C GLY A 240 7.72 11.26 8.80
N GLY A 241 7.83 11.37 10.13
CA GLY A 241 8.12 12.62 10.84
C GLY A 241 6.83 13.31 11.25
N LYS A 242 6.88 14.16 12.28
CA LYS A 242 5.71 14.95 12.69
C LYS A 242 5.38 15.95 11.58
N PRO A 243 4.10 16.09 11.20
CA PRO A 243 3.68 17.13 10.30
C PRO A 243 3.96 18.52 10.84
N ASP A 244 4.21 19.47 9.94
CA ASP A 244 4.31 20.88 10.30
C ASP A 244 2.92 21.37 10.78
N PRO A 245 2.84 22.18 11.85
CA PRO A 245 1.58 22.80 12.25
C PRO A 245 1.04 23.61 11.07
N ARG A 246 -0.19 23.33 10.61
CA ARG A 246 -0.85 24.19 9.63
C ARG A 246 -0.87 25.62 10.18
N PRO A 247 -0.44 26.63 9.41
CA PRO A 247 -0.68 28.01 9.81
C PRO A 247 -2.19 28.18 9.98
N VAL A 248 -2.61 28.71 11.13
CA VAL A 248 -4.00 29.08 11.36
C VAL A 248 -4.34 30.12 10.30
N ARG A 249 -5.12 29.76 9.28
CA ARG A 249 -5.75 30.76 8.40
C ARG A 249 -6.76 31.50 9.27
N LEU A 250 -6.37 32.68 9.72
CA LEU A 250 -7.34 33.64 10.25
C LEU A 250 -8.33 33.93 9.12
N PRO A 251 -9.65 33.92 9.37
CA PRO A 251 -10.61 34.31 8.35
C PRO A 251 -10.27 35.71 7.86
N ASP A 252 -10.17 35.87 6.54
CA ASP A 252 -9.97 37.16 5.91
C ASP A 252 -11.06 38.10 6.40
N ARG A 253 -10.66 39.19 7.05
CA ARG A 253 -11.57 40.26 7.44
C ARG A 253 -11.92 41.01 6.15
N HIS A 254 -13.06 40.64 5.56
CA HIS A 254 -13.76 41.48 4.59
C HIS A 254 -14.74 42.39 5.32
#